data_AF-A0A6G4WMP0-F1
#
_entry.id   AF-A0A6G4WMP0-F1
#
_cell.length_a   1.000
_cell.length_b   1.000
_cell.length_c   1.000
_cell.angle_alpha   90.00
_cell.angle_beta   90.00
_cell.angle_gamma   90.00
#
_symmetry.space_group_name_H-M   'P 1'
#
loop_
_entity.id
_entity.type
_entity.pdbx_description
1 polymer ?
#
loop_
_entity_poly.entity_id
_entity_poly.type
_entity_poly.pdbx_seq_one_letter_code
_entity_poly.pdbx_strand_id
1 'polypeptide(L)'
;MAIDDNGMSRAIARCRSLDAYSLWRALKDLENEIYCIKRANEPIPIEMIRMRAVLLKARGKSADPSASISADRPSSLPRNYATSREAGFDVFDFVARYRALGGLRVAIAWGENVRIFAWNRDSQEAAEFWDRCFPALSHDEQEAVAACLLELGRS
;
A
#
# COMPACT_ATOMS: atom_id res chain seq x y z
N MET A 1 -13.80 -26.85 12.08
CA MET A 1 -12.78 -26.05 12.77
C MET A 1 -12.79 -24.66 12.13
N ALA A 2 -13.41 -23.68 12.78
CA ALA A 2 -13.55 -22.33 12.22
C ALA A 2 -12.18 -21.64 12.27
N ILE A 3 -11.64 -21.29 11.11
CA ILE A 3 -10.41 -20.51 11.02
C ILE A 3 -10.75 -19.11 11.53
N ASP A 4 -10.12 -18.67 12.62
CA ASP A 4 -10.33 -17.33 13.17
C ASP A 4 -9.64 -16.29 12.28
N ASP A 5 -10.38 -15.73 11.33
CA ASP A 5 -9.93 -14.65 10.44
C ASP A 5 -9.33 -13.48 11.24
N ASN A 6 -9.80 -13.25 12.47
CA ASN A 6 -9.33 -12.17 13.32
C ASN A 6 -7.95 -12.44 13.94
N GLY A 7 -7.63 -13.72 14.17
CA GLY A 7 -6.33 -14.22 14.61
C GLY A 7 -5.31 -14.17 13.49
N MET A 8 -5.69 -14.60 12.28
CA MET A 8 -4.83 -14.51 11.09
C MET A 8 -4.45 -13.06 10.76
N SER A 9 -5.41 -12.12 10.71
CA SER A 9 -5.06 -10.71 10.45
C SER A 9 -4.11 -10.13 11.50
N ARG A 10 -4.25 -10.53 12.77
CA ARG A 10 -3.37 -10.07 13.85
C ARG A 10 -1.98 -10.68 13.74
N ALA A 11 -1.89 -11.95 13.38
CA ALA A 11 -0.63 -12.63 13.15
C ALA A 11 0.13 -11.98 11.98
N ILE A 12 -0.57 -11.69 10.87
CA ILE A 12 -0.02 -11.00 9.70
C ILE A 12 0.44 -9.59 10.07
N ALA A 13 -0.39 -8.79 10.74
CA ALA A 13 -0.04 -7.43 11.14
C ALA A 13 1.13 -7.35 12.15
N ARG A 14 1.33 -8.41 12.95
CA ARG A 14 2.45 -8.51 13.92
C ARG A 14 3.68 -9.20 13.34
N CYS A 15 3.58 -9.74 12.12
CA CYS A 15 4.67 -10.44 11.49
C CYS A 15 5.68 -9.40 10.98
N ARG A 16 6.77 -9.22 11.74
CA ARG A 16 7.81 -8.24 11.44
C ARG A 16 8.55 -8.49 10.12
N SER A 17 8.38 -9.67 9.52
CA SER A 17 8.91 -10.04 8.20
C SER A 17 7.96 -9.71 7.04
N LEU A 18 6.72 -9.29 7.32
CA LEU A 18 5.78 -8.81 6.31
C LEU A 18 5.78 -7.28 6.35
N ASP A 19 6.56 -6.70 5.46
CA ASP A 19 6.61 -5.25 5.26
C ASP A 19 5.28 -4.70 4.71
N ALA A 20 5.02 -3.40 4.94
CA ALA A 20 3.81 -2.73 4.47
C ALA A 20 3.63 -2.87 2.95
N TYR A 21 4.72 -2.87 2.19
CA TYR A 21 4.69 -3.13 0.75
C TYR A 21 4.30 -4.57 0.41
N SER A 22 4.89 -5.56 1.07
CA SER A 22 4.56 -6.98 0.82
C SER A 22 3.07 -7.24 1.07
N LEU A 23 2.51 -6.62 2.11
CA LEU A 23 1.08 -6.69 2.41
C LEU A 23 0.22 -6.01 1.34
N TRP A 24 0.64 -4.84 0.87
CA TRP A 24 -0.03 -4.13 -0.22
C TRP A 24 0.01 -4.92 -1.55
N ARG A 25 1.18 -5.47 -1.92
CA ARG A 25 1.34 -6.30 -3.12
C ARG A 25 0.46 -7.55 -3.05
N ALA A 26 0.47 -8.27 -1.94
CA ALA A 26 -0.36 -9.45 -1.75
C ALA A 26 -1.85 -9.12 -1.89
N LEU A 27 -2.30 -7.99 -1.34
CA LEU A 27 -3.68 -7.53 -1.52
C LEU A 27 -3.97 -7.20 -2.99
N LYS A 28 -3.06 -6.54 -3.70
CA LYS A 28 -3.27 -6.19 -5.10
C LYS A 28 -3.28 -7.37 -6.05
N ASP A 29 -2.39 -8.32 -5.85
CA ASP A 29 -2.35 -9.54 -6.65
C ASP A 29 -3.65 -10.34 -6.46
N LEU A 30 -4.14 -10.43 -5.22
CA LEU A 30 -5.42 -11.06 -4.91
C LEU A 30 -6.61 -10.33 -5.55
N GLU A 31 -6.64 -8.98 -5.52
CA GLU A 31 -7.70 -8.21 -6.18
C GLU A 31 -7.70 -8.41 -7.71
N ASN A 32 -6.51 -8.51 -8.31
CA ASN A 32 -6.37 -8.75 -9.74
C ASN A 32 -6.88 -10.14 -10.13
N GLU A 33 -6.57 -11.16 -9.34
CA GLU A 33 -7.05 -12.52 -9.57
C GLU A 33 -8.58 -12.60 -9.44
N ILE A 34 -9.16 -11.96 -8.40
CA ILE A 34 -10.61 -11.84 -8.25
C ILE A 34 -11.23 -11.14 -9.47
N TYR A 35 -10.59 -10.09 -9.99
CA TYR A 35 -11.05 -9.39 -11.18
C TYR A 35 -11.04 -10.30 -12.42
N CYS A 36 -9.98 -11.08 -12.63
CA CYS A 36 -9.88 -12.04 -13.73
C CYS A 36 -11.00 -13.10 -13.66
N ILE A 37 -11.23 -13.70 -12.49
CA ILE A 37 -12.30 -14.70 -12.27
C ILE A 37 -13.68 -14.09 -12.55
N LYS A 38 -13.92 -12.88 -12.02
CA LYS A 38 -15.16 -12.16 -12.26
C LYS A 38 -15.37 -11.85 -13.75
N ARG A 39 -14.30 -11.48 -14.46
CA ARG A 39 -14.34 -11.23 -15.91
C ARG A 39 -14.60 -12.51 -16.71
N ALA A 40 -14.13 -13.66 -16.22
CA ALA A 40 -14.43 -14.97 -16.78
C ALA A 40 -15.86 -15.47 -16.47
N ASN A 41 -16.66 -14.71 -15.69
CA ASN A 41 -17.96 -15.13 -15.16
C ASN A 41 -17.90 -16.43 -14.34
N GLU A 42 -16.75 -16.70 -13.73
CA GLU A 42 -16.56 -17.85 -12.87
C GLU A 42 -16.92 -17.51 -11.42
N PRO A 43 -17.35 -18.51 -10.62
CA PRO A 43 -17.61 -18.30 -9.21
C PRO A 43 -16.30 -17.99 -8.46
N ILE A 44 -16.27 -16.87 -7.73
CA ILE A 44 -15.11 -16.49 -6.92
C ILE A 44 -15.00 -17.44 -5.72
N PRO A 45 -13.87 -18.13 -5.51
CA PRO A 45 -13.66 -18.98 -4.34
C PRO A 45 -13.81 -18.19 -3.03
N ILE A 46 -14.55 -18.74 -2.06
CA ILE A 46 -14.82 -18.07 -0.78
C ILE A 46 -13.54 -17.84 0.03
N GLU A 47 -12.52 -18.68 -0.16
CA GLU A 47 -11.19 -18.54 0.42
C GLU A 47 -10.52 -17.22 -0.01
N MET A 48 -10.68 -16.81 -1.28
CA MET A 48 -10.13 -15.55 -1.78
C MET A 48 -10.83 -14.35 -1.16
N ILE A 49 -12.14 -14.43 -0.97
CA ILE A 49 -12.92 -13.39 -0.28
C ILE A 49 -12.50 -13.28 1.19
N ARG A 50 -12.29 -14.42 1.86
CA ARG A 50 -11.78 -14.48 3.24
C ARG A 50 -10.36 -13.90 3.34
N MET A 51 -9.46 -14.30 2.45
CA MET A 51 -8.09 -13.79 2.40
C MET A 51 -8.08 -12.27 2.17
N ARG A 52 -8.94 -11.77 1.27
CA ARG A 52 -9.09 -10.34 1.02
C ARG A 52 -9.51 -9.60 2.30
N ALA A 53 -10.49 -10.13 3.03
CA ALA A 53 -10.91 -9.57 4.31
C ALA A 53 -9.78 -9.59 5.35
N VAL A 54 -9.01 -10.67 5.41
CA VAL A 54 -7.86 -10.83 6.32
C VAL A 54 -6.77 -9.80 6.02
N LEU A 55 -6.40 -9.62 4.74
CA LEU A 55 -5.38 -8.67 4.30
C LEU A 55 -5.81 -7.21 4.49
N LEU A 56 -7.07 -6.88 4.16
CA LEU A 56 -7.64 -5.56 4.43
C LEU A 56 -7.62 -5.23 5.93
N LYS A 57 -7.97 -6.20 6.76
CA LYS A 57 -7.98 -6.04 8.22
C LYS A 57 -6.57 -5.98 8.81
N ALA A 58 -5.60 -6.70 8.23
CA ALA A 58 -4.20 -6.60 8.63
C ALA A 58 -3.65 -5.20 8.31
N ARG A 59 -3.92 -4.68 7.09
CA ARG A 59 -3.51 -3.33 6.67
C ARG A 59 -4.11 -2.26 7.59
N GLY A 60 -5.37 -2.40 8.01
CA GLY A 60 -6.00 -1.48 8.95
C GLY A 60 -5.47 -1.55 10.40
N LYS A 61 -4.88 -2.69 10.81
CA LYS A 61 -4.36 -2.92 12.17
C LYS A 61 -2.90 -2.55 12.35
N SER A 62 -2.11 -2.48 11.28
CA SER A 62 -0.70 -2.08 11.34
C SER A 62 -0.48 -0.61 11.71
N ALA A 63 -1.55 0.17 11.94
CA ALA A 63 -1.48 1.61 12.16
C ALA A 63 -1.81 2.09 13.60
N ASP A 64 -2.16 1.24 14.58
CA ASP A 64 -2.04 1.58 16.03
C ASP A 64 -2.51 0.43 16.95
N PRO A 65 -1.83 0.11 18.08
CA PRO A 65 -2.27 -0.90 19.06
C PRO A 65 -3.29 -0.41 20.11
N SER A 66 -3.85 0.80 19.99
CA SER A 66 -4.75 1.39 21.00
C SER A 66 -6.04 1.97 20.41
N ALA A 67 -6.90 1.14 19.81
CA ALA A 67 -8.29 1.54 19.56
C ALA A 67 -9.22 0.31 19.58
N SER A 68 -9.89 0.13 20.71
CA SER A 68 -10.92 -0.88 20.92
C SER A 68 -12.31 -0.40 20.48
N ILE A 69 -13.00 -1.27 19.73
CA ILE A 69 -14.45 -1.46 19.58
C ILE A 69 -15.27 -0.24 19.09
N SER A 70 -15.76 -0.32 17.84
CA SER A 70 -17.18 -0.16 17.52
C SER A 70 -17.48 -0.73 16.13
N ALA A 71 -18.43 -1.65 16.09
CA ALA A 71 -19.01 -2.19 14.87
C ALA A 71 -20.10 -1.22 14.38
N ASP A 72 -19.74 -0.33 13.46
CA ASP A 72 -20.67 0.26 12.50
C ASP A 72 -19.85 0.97 11.41
N ARG A 73 -20.06 0.58 10.13
CA ARG A 73 -19.42 1.13 8.91
C ARG A 73 -17.88 0.96 8.80
N PRO A 74 -17.32 0.43 7.69
CA PRO A 74 -15.87 0.40 7.51
C PRO A 74 -15.38 1.77 7.01
N SER A 75 -15.37 2.73 7.92
CA SER A 75 -14.80 4.07 7.78
C SER A 75 -14.09 4.40 9.08
N SER A 76 -12.86 3.92 9.22
CA SER A 76 -11.76 4.59 9.95
C SER A 76 -10.52 3.69 9.94
N LEU A 77 -9.58 4.04 9.06
CA LEU A 77 -8.18 3.67 9.20
C LEU A 77 -7.56 4.53 10.33
N PRO A 78 -6.57 4.02 11.09
CA PRO A 78 -5.92 4.80 12.11
C PRO A 78 -5.15 5.99 11.53
N ARG A 79 -5.20 7.05 12.32
CA ARG A 79 -4.61 8.37 12.15
C ARG A 79 -3.08 8.25 12.27
N ASN A 80 -2.36 8.34 11.14
CA ASN A 80 -1.00 8.93 11.00
C ASN A 80 -0.41 8.85 9.58
N TYR A 81 -1.21 8.56 8.56
CA TYR A 81 -0.96 9.05 7.21
C TYR A 81 -2.19 9.87 6.81
N ALA A 82 -1.98 11.13 6.43
CA ALA A 82 -3.04 12.05 6.09
C ALA A 82 -3.76 11.59 4.81
N THR A 83 -4.75 10.71 4.94
CA THR A 83 -5.83 10.61 3.96
C THR A 83 -6.89 11.65 4.30
N SER A 84 -6.87 12.76 3.58
CA SER A 84 -8.04 13.62 3.32
C SER A 84 -7.85 14.17 1.91
N ARG A 85 -8.82 14.22 1.00
CA ARG A 85 -10.25 13.86 0.89
C ARG A 85 -10.56 14.50 -0.49
N GLU A 86 -10.80 13.81 -1.59
CA GLU A 86 -12.11 13.32 -2.06
C GLU A 86 -11.96 12.34 -3.25
N ALA A 87 -10.73 12.12 -3.72
CA ALA A 87 -10.28 11.01 -4.57
C ALA A 87 -8.83 10.68 -4.14
N GLY A 88 -8.70 10.26 -2.87
CA GLY A 88 -7.46 10.34 -2.10
C GLY A 88 -6.26 9.68 -2.76
N PHE A 89 -5.13 10.40 -2.78
CA PHE A 89 -3.84 9.92 -3.24
C PHE A 89 -3.41 8.67 -2.46
N ASP A 90 -3.27 7.54 -3.16
CA ASP A 90 -2.68 6.32 -2.60
C ASP A 90 -1.19 6.29 -2.95
N VAL A 91 -0.35 6.54 -1.94
CA VAL A 91 1.10 6.57 -2.08
C VAL A 91 1.69 5.27 -2.62
N PHE A 92 1.11 4.12 -2.24
CA PHE A 92 1.57 2.82 -2.71
C PHE A 92 1.16 2.58 -4.16
N ASP A 93 -0.04 3.01 -4.55
CA ASP A 93 -0.48 2.96 -5.96
C ASP A 93 0.38 3.87 -6.84
N PHE A 94 0.70 5.09 -6.38
CA PHE A 94 1.60 6.00 -7.08
C PHE A 94 2.98 5.37 -7.30
N VAL A 95 3.61 4.89 -6.22
CA VAL A 95 4.94 4.31 -6.29
C VAL A 95 4.94 3.02 -7.11
N ALA A 96 3.91 2.19 -7.00
CA ALA A 96 3.81 0.97 -7.80
C ALA A 96 3.61 1.25 -9.29
N ARG A 97 2.79 2.23 -9.67
CA ARG A 97 2.67 2.67 -11.07
C ARG A 97 4.01 3.21 -11.57
N TYR A 98 4.66 4.05 -10.79
CA TYR A 98 5.98 4.57 -11.11
C TYR A 98 7.01 3.43 -11.32
N ARG A 99 7.06 2.45 -10.41
CA ARG A 99 7.92 1.27 -10.54
C ARG A 99 7.56 0.40 -11.75
N ALA A 100 6.27 0.16 -12.00
CA ALA A 100 5.79 -0.65 -13.12
C ALA A 100 6.15 -0.05 -14.49
N LEU A 101 6.22 1.29 -14.57
CA LEU A 101 6.70 1.98 -15.76
C LEU A 101 8.21 1.87 -15.93
N GLY A 102 8.97 1.35 -14.95
CA GLY A 102 10.43 1.29 -14.97
C GLY A 102 11.11 2.41 -14.19
N GLY A 103 10.43 2.98 -13.19
CA GLY A 103 10.97 3.98 -12.29
C GLY A 103 12.01 3.39 -11.33
N LEU A 104 13.18 4.00 -11.27
CA LEU A 104 14.34 3.52 -10.51
C LEU A 104 14.81 4.51 -9.43
N ARG A 105 14.12 5.64 -9.23
CA ARG A 105 14.39 6.56 -8.12
C ARG A 105 14.32 5.84 -6.78
N VAL A 106 15.18 6.27 -5.87
CA VAL A 106 15.31 5.76 -4.51
C VAL A 106 15.33 6.93 -3.54
N ALA A 107 14.77 6.74 -2.36
CA ALA A 107 14.82 7.75 -1.32
C ALA A 107 15.84 7.35 -0.25
N ILE A 108 16.53 8.35 0.30
CA ILE A 108 17.54 8.17 1.35
C ILE A 108 17.21 9.15 2.47
N ALA A 109 17.21 8.64 3.70
CA ALA A 109 17.09 9.48 4.89
C ALA A 109 18.43 10.20 5.13
N TRP A 110 18.37 11.52 5.25
CA TRP A 110 19.52 12.37 5.53
C TRP A 110 19.21 13.28 6.73
N GLY A 111 19.58 12.82 7.92
CA GLY A 111 19.17 13.44 9.18
C GLY A 111 17.66 13.28 9.40
N GLU A 112 16.97 14.39 9.64
CA GLU A 112 15.50 14.44 9.81
C GLU A 112 14.73 14.55 8.48
N ASN A 113 15.42 14.67 7.34
CA ASN A 113 14.80 14.85 6.03
C ASN A 113 14.94 13.60 5.15
N VAL A 114 13.92 13.29 4.34
CA VAL A 114 14.02 12.27 3.31
C VAL A 114 14.21 12.95 1.95
N ARG A 115 15.25 12.56 1.21
CA ARG A 115 15.49 13.06 -0.16
C ARG A 115 15.37 11.94 -1.18
N ILE A 116 14.71 12.24 -2.29
CA ILE A 116 14.58 11.34 -3.43
C ILE A 116 15.73 11.60 -4.40
N PHE A 117 16.43 10.54 -4.77
CA PHE A 117 17.55 10.55 -5.70
C PHE A 117 17.22 9.72 -6.94
N ALA A 118 17.64 10.21 -8.10
CA ALA A 118 17.57 9.53 -9.40
C ALA A 118 18.96 9.04 -9.81
N TRP A 119 19.52 8.08 -9.07
CA TRP A 119 20.84 7.52 -9.39
C TRP A 119 20.84 6.64 -10.64
N ASN A 120 19.71 5.96 -10.88
CA ASN A 120 19.50 5.14 -12.06
C ASN A 120 18.61 5.89 -13.05
N ARG A 121 18.85 5.63 -14.34
CA ARG A 121 18.04 6.23 -15.41
C ARG A 121 16.67 5.55 -15.42
N ASP A 122 15.64 6.31 -15.06
CA ASP A 122 14.25 5.91 -15.27
C ASP A 122 14.02 5.58 -16.75
N SER A 123 13.05 4.70 -17.01
CA SER A 123 12.47 4.64 -18.34
C SER A 123 11.87 6.01 -18.71
N GLN A 124 11.72 6.26 -20.02
CA GLN A 124 11.08 7.50 -20.48
C GLN A 124 9.67 7.66 -19.92
N GLU A 125 8.87 6.60 -19.93
CA GLU A 125 7.49 6.61 -19.42
C GLU A 125 7.43 6.88 -17.91
N ALA A 126 8.37 6.35 -17.12
CA ALA A 126 8.43 6.59 -15.68
C ALA A 126 8.88 8.02 -15.36
N ALA A 127 9.82 8.57 -16.13
CA ALA A 127 10.25 9.96 -15.99
C ALA A 127 9.11 10.93 -16.32
N GLU A 128 8.40 10.71 -17.43
CA GLU A 128 7.24 11.52 -17.83
C GLU A 128 6.09 11.42 -16.80
N PHE A 129 5.81 10.22 -16.29
CA PHE A 129 4.84 10.03 -15.20
C PHE A 129 5.24 10.83 -13.96
N TRP A 130 6.51 10.72 -13.55
CA TRP A 130 7.02 11.42 -12.38
C TRP A 130 6.92 12.93 -12.55
N ASP A 131 7.43 13.49 -13.64
CA ASP A 131 7.50 14.93 -13.86
C ASP A 131 6.10 15.55 -13.98
N ARG A 132 5.12 14.77 -14.48
CA ARG A 132 3.72 15.19 -14.53
C ARG A 132 3.02 15.12 -13.18
N CYS A 133 3.22 14.03 -12.44
CA CYS A 133 2.37 13.70 -11.30
C CYS A 133 2.99 14.08 -9.95
N PHE A 134 4.32 13.97 -9.78
CA PHE A 134 4.99 14.23 -8.50
C PHE A 134 4.98 15.71 -8.08
N PRO A 135 5.27 16.70 -8.97
CA PRO A 135 5.20 18.12 -8.59
C PRO A 135 3.78 18.60 -8.30
N ALA A 136 2.77 17.88 -8.78
CA ALA A 136 1.35 18.19 -8.54
C ALA A 136 0.87 17.72 -7.16
N LEU A 137 1.67 16.91 -6.43
CA LEU A 137 1.37 16.46 -5.09
C LEU A 137 1.61 17.56 -4.06
N SER A 138 0.82 17.56 -2.99
CA SER A 138 1.09 18.38 -1.81
C SER A 138 2.38 17.96 -1.10
N HIS A 139 2.91 18.82 -0.24
CA HIS A 139 4.14 18.54 0.50
C HIS A 139 4.05 17.24 1.32
N ASP A 140 2.94 17.04 2.03
CA ASP A 140 2.69 15.84 2.83
C ASP A 140 2.65 14.56 1.97
N GLU A 141 2.09 14.64 0.75
CA GLU A 141 2.04 13.53 -0.20
C GLU A 141 3.41 13.22 -0.81
N GLN A 142 4.21 14.26 -1.09
CA GLN A 142 5.59 14.10 -1.56
C GLN A 142 6.47 13.45 -0.49
N GLU A 143 6.33 13.85 0.76
CA GLU A 143 7.00 13.21 1.90
C GLU A 143 6.57 11.76 2.06
N ALA A 144 5.26 11.46 1.92
CA ALA A 144 4.76 10.10 1.96
C ALA A 144 5.38 9.24 0.84
N VAL A 145 5.47 9.75 -0.39
CA VAL A 145 6.13 9.05 -1.51
C VAL A 145 7.61 8.80 -1.21
N ALA A 146 8.30 9.80 -0.64
CA ALA A 146 9.70 9.67 -0.26
C ALA A 146 9.90 8.59 0.81
N ALA A 147 9.06 8.58 1.85
CA ALA A 147 9.07 7.55 2.88
C ALA A 147 8.80 6.15 2.30
N CYS A 148 7.80 6.03 1.41
CA CYS A 148 7.48 4.77 0.73
C CYS A 148 8.66 4.28 -0.13
N LEU A 149 9.29 5.14 -0.92
CA LEU A 149 10.48 4.79 -1.69
C LEU A 149 11.67 4.37 -0.82
N LEU A 150 11.79 4.93 0.39
CA LEU A 150 12.84 4.59 1.35
C LEU A 150 12.61 3.19 1.94
N GLU A 151 11.37 2.86 2.31
CA GLU A 151 11.02 1.52 2.80
C GLU A 151 11.28 0.45 1.73
N LEU A 152 10.91 0.73 0.48
CA LEU A 152 11.13 -0.17 -0.66
C LEU A 152 12.59 -0.32 -1.08
N GLY A 153 13.44 0.66 -0.77
CA GLY A 153 14.86 0.63 -1.09
C GLY A 153 15.70 -0.17 -0.09
N ARG A 154 15.10 -0.67 1.01
CA ARG A 154 15.81 -1.39 2.10
C ARG A 154 15.77 -2.91 1.98
N SER A 155 15.07 -3.47 1.00
CA SER A 155 14.97 -4.91 0.74
C SER A 155 16.02 -5.44 -0.24
#